data_AF-A0A7W5Q5X6-F1
#
_entry.id   AF-A0A7W5Q5X6-F1
#
_cell.length_a   1.000
_cell.length_b   1.000
_cell.length_c   1.000
_cell.angle_alpha   90.00
_cell.angle_beta   90.00
_cell.angle_gamma   90.00
#
_symmetry.space_group_name_H-M   'P 1'
#
loop_
_entity.id
_entity.type
_entity.pdbx_description
1 polymer ?
#
loop_
_entity_poly.entity_id
_entity_poly.type
_entity_poly.pdbx_seq_one_letter_code
_entity_poly.pdbx_strand_id
1 'polypeptide(L)'
;MWNELSRNERDRLERGARFASGKMVAASDATALMQAVIEPRDRLCLEGNNQKQADFLASALSNVDPAVVRGLHIVQSVLALPEHLDIFETGIASRLDFSFAGPQATRLARFIRISNSLAVTS
;
A
#
# COMPACT_ATOMS: atom_id res chain seq x y z
N MET A 1 -16.83 -13.42 -15.90
CA MET A 1 -17.40 -14.60 -15.21
C MET A 1 -17.84 -14.15 -13.81
N TRP A 2 -19.06 -14.45 -13.36
CA TRP A 2 -19.71 -13.79 -12.20
C TRP A 2 -19.11 -14.07 -10.80
N ASN A 3 -18.04 -14.86 -10.68
CA ASN A 3 -17.41 -15.29 -9.42
C ASN A 3 -15.90 -14.99 -9.33
N GLU A 4 -15.39 -14.08 -10.17
CA GLU A 4 -13.97 -13.70 -10.19
C GLU A 4 -13.49 -13.12 -8.85
N LEU A 5 -14.25 -12.19 -8.27
CA LEU A 5 -13.91 -11.56 -6.99
C LEU A 5 -13.89 -12.58 -5.84
N SER A 6 -14.90 -13.44 -5.74
CA SER A 6 -14.98 -14.45 -4.68
C SER A 6 -13.90 -15.53 -4.80
N ARG A 7 -13.44 -15.85 -6.02
CA ARG A 7 -12.27 -16.73 -6.19
C ARG A 7 -11.00 -16.03 -5.73
N ASN A 8 -10.77 -14.80 -6.19
CA ASN A 8 -9.58 -14.04 -5.84
C ASN A 8 -9.45 -13.83 -4.32
N GLU A 9 -10.55 -13.54 -3.63
CA GLU A 9 -10.60 -13.48 -2.16
C GLU A 9 -10.16 -14.81 -1.53
N ARG A 10 -10.73 -15.94 -2.00
CA ARG A 10 -10.42 -17.26 -1.46
C ARG A 10 -8.94 -17.63 -1.67
N ASP A 11 -8.41 -17.37 -2.85
CA ASP A 11 -7.01 -17.65 -3.18
C ASP A 11 -6.06 -16.83 -2.29
N ARG A 12 -6.41 -15.56 -2.01
CA ARG A 12 -5.64 -14.70 -1.10
C ARG A 12 -5.70 -15.21 0.35
N LEU A 13 -6.87 -15.61 0.83
CA LEU A 13 -7.04 -16.20 2.16
C LEU A 13 -6.21 -17.48 2.31
N GLU A 14 -6.19 -18.34 1.28
CA GLU A 14 -5.39 -19.56 1.29
C GLU A 14 -3.88 -19.27 1.35
N ARG A 15 -3.40 -18.30 0.54
CA ARG A 15 -1.98 -17.89 0.59
C ARG A 15 -1.59 -17.31 1.95
N GLY A 16 -2.47 -16.48 2.52
CA GLY A 16 -2.25 -15.80 3.80
C GLY A 16 -2.37 -16.71 5.03
N ALA A 17 -3.11 -17.82 4.93
CA ALA A 17 -3.43 -18.69 6.07
C ALA A 17 -2.20 -19.19 6.83
N ARG A 18 -1.06 -19.39 6.15
CA ARG A 18 0.19 -19.84 6.79
C ARG A 18 0.80 -18.82 7.77
N PHE A 19 0.40 -17.55 7.68
CA PHE A 19 0.87 -16.45 8.53
C PHE A 19 -0.13 -16.09 9.64
N ALA A 20 -1.26 -16.79 9.72
CA ALA A 20 -2.36 -16.46 10.63
C ALA A 20 -2.78 -17.66 11.48
N SER A 21 -3.05 -17.42 12.76
CA SER A 21 -3.79 -18.32 13.64
C SER A 21 -5.22 -17.81 13.78
N GLY A 22 -6.11 -18.32 12.94
CA GLY A 22 -7.47 -17.79 12.79
C GLY A 22 -7.43 -16.35 12.25
N LYS A 23 -7.77 -15.38 13.10
CA LYS A 23 -7.73 -13.94 12.77
C LYS A 23 -6.49 -13.22 13.32
N MET A 24 -5.61 -13.94 14.01
CA MET A 24 -4.44 -13.38 14.67
C MET A 24 -3.20 -13.59 13.80
N VAL A 25 -2.40 -12.53 13.62
CA VAL A 25 -1.14 -12.55 12.87
C VAL A 25 -0.06 -12.03 13.81
N ALA A 26 1.08 -12.72 13.91
CA ALA A 26 2.19 -12.22 14.69
C ALA A 26 2.78 -10.97 14.02
N ALA A 27 3.22 -9.99 14.80
CA ALA A 27 3.75 -8.75 14.24
C ALA A 27 4.95 -8.98 13.30
N SER A 28 5.77 -10.00 13.58
CA SER A 28 6.89 -10.42 12.73
C SER A 28 6.46 -10.94 11.36
N ASP A 29 5.22 -11.42 11.23
CA ASP A 29 4.70 -12.02 9.99
C ASP A 29 3.93 -11.02 9.14
N ALA A 30 3.75 -9.77 9.59
CA ALA A 30 2.91 -8.78 8.91
C ALA A 30 3.38 -8.49 7.48
N THR A 31 4.68 -8.26 7.26
CA THR A 31 5.25 -8.03 5.93
C THR A 31 5.07 -9.26 5.03
N ALA A 32 5.32 -10.46 5.57
CA ALA A 32 5.18 -11.70 4.82
C ALA A 32 3.72 -11.97 4.43
N LEU A 33 2.77 -11.68 5.33
CA LEU A 33 1.34 -11.73 5.05
C LEU A 33 0.99 -10.75 3.92
N MET A 34 1.43 -9.49 4.00
CA MET A 34 1.15 -8.48 2.98
C MET A 34 1.63 -8.93 1.59
N GLN A 35 2.85 -9.47 1.49
CA GLN A 35 3.37 -10.02 0.23
C GLN A 35 2.55 -11.21 -0.28
N ALA A 36 1.94 -11.99 0.61
CA ALA A 36 1.14 -13.15 0.21
C ALA A 36 -0.26 -12.76 -0.26
N VAL A 37 -0.86 -11.75 0.36
CA VAL A 37 -2.28 -11.40 0.16
C VAL A 37 -2.50 -10.19 -0.74
N ILE A 38 -1.51 -9.33 -0.95
CA ILE A 38 -1.58 -8.17 -1.85
C ILE A 38 -0.98 -8.57 -3.21
N GLU A 39 -1.67 -8.24 -4.29
CA GLU A 39 -1.22 -8.49 -5.66
C GLU A 39 -0.79 -7.17 -6.32
N PRO A 40 0.10 -7.23 -7.34
CA PRO A 40 0.47 -6.05 -8.10
C PRO A 40 -0.75 -5.30 -8.63
N ARG A 41 -0.70 -3.97 -8.54
CA ARG A 41 -1.74 -3.05 -9.04
C ARG A 41 -3.07 -3.07 -8.27
N ASP A 42 -3.11 -3.73 -7.12
CA ASP A 42 -4.26 -3.63 -6.22
C ASP A 42 -4.58 -2.18 -5.84
N ARG A 43 -5.86 -1.93 -5.60
CA ARG A 43 -6.32 -0.71 -4.93
C ARG A 43 -6.36 -0.98 -3.43
N LEU A 44 -5.49 -0.31 -2.68
CA LEU A 44 -5.31 -0.52 -1.25
C LEU A 44 -5.76 0.73 -0.48
N CYS A 45 -6.70 0.56 0.43
CA CYS A 45 -7.04 1.61 1.40
C CYS A 45 -6.08 1.55 2.59
N LEU A 46 -5.34 2.62 2.82
CA LEU A 46 -4.53 2.80 4.03
C LEU A 46 -5.27 3.73 4.97
N GLU A 47 -6.10 3.16 5.84
CA GLU A 47 -6.88 3.92 6.81
C GLU A 47 -6.11 4.08 8.12
N GLY A 48 -5.94 5.33 8.54
CA GLY A 48 -5.62 5.71 9.91
C GLY A 48 -6.62 6.77 10.32
N ASN A 49 -7.27 6.63 11.48
CA ASN A 49 -8.05 7.74 11.99
C ASN A 49 -7.10 8.81 12.56
N ASN A 50 -7.56 10.06 12.67
CA ASN A 50 -6.76 11.21 13.15
C ASN A 50 -6.25 11.07 14.61
N GLN A 51 -6.43 9.92 15.28
CA GLN A 51 -5.92 9.64 16.64
C GLN A 51 -5.09 8.35 16.75
N LYS A 52 -5.12 7.43 15.77
CA LYS A 52 -4.26 6.25 15.67
C LYS A 52 -4.00 5.96 14.18
N GLN A 53 -2.88 6.46 13.68
CA GLN A 53 -2.36 6.04 12.38
C GLN A 53 -2.02 4.54 12.46
N ALA A 54 -2.27 3.79 11.40
CA ALA A 54 -1.80 2.41 11.29
C ALA A 54 -0.30 2.39 10.93
N ASP A 55 0.52 3.09 11.72
CA ASP A 55 1.97 3.24 11.57
C ASP A 55 2.67 1.89 11.40
N PHE A 56 2.27 0.90 12.21
CA PHE A 56 2.76 -0.47 12.11
C PHE A 56 2.50 -1.08 10.73
N LEU A 57 1.28 -0.92 10.18
CA LEU A 57 0.94 -1.49 8.87
C LEU A 57 1.59 -0.71 7.72
N ALA A 58 1.71 0.62 7.85
CA ALA A 58 2.43 1.44 6.88
C ALA A 58 3.91 1.05 6.82
N SER A 59 4.54 0.83 7.98
CA SER A 59 5.92 0.33 8.09
C SER A 59 6.06 -1.10 7.55
N ALA A 60 5.12 -2.00 7.84
CA ALA A 60 5.14 -3.35 7.27
C ALA A 60 5.03 -3.32 5.74
N LEU A 61 4.18 -2.44 5.19
CA LEU A 61 4.00 -2.25 3.75
C LEU A 61 5.24 -1.64 3.09
N SER A 62 5.94 -0.69 3.72
CA SER A 62 7.16 -0.12 3.14
C SER A 62 8.33 -1.10 3.07
N ASN A 63 8.27 -2.19 3.85
CA ASN A 63 9.30 -3.24 3.89
C ASN A 63 9.00 -4.44 2.97
N VAL A 64 7.92 -4.45 2.19
CA VAL A 64 7.64 -5.54 1.24
C VAL A 64 8.60 -5.49 0.05
N ASP A 65 8.84 -6.65 -0.58
CA ASP A 65 9.60 -6.77 -1.81
C ASP A 65 8.83 -6.17 -3.02
N PRO A 66 9.34 -5.11 -3.68
CA PRO A 66 8.72 -4.51 -4.87
C PRO A 66 8.66 -5.47 -6.07
N ALA A 67 9.46 -6.54 -6.10
CA ALA A 67 9.35 -7.59 -7.11
C ALA A 67 8.07 -8.43 -6.94
N VAL A 68 7.47 -8.42 -5.75
CA VAL A 68 6.22 -9.12 -5.43
C VAL A 68 5.03 -8.15 -5.40
N VAL A 69 5.17 -7.03 -4.69
CA VAL A 69 4.10 -6.04 -4.49
C VAL A 69 4.50 -4.72 -5.12
N ARG A 70 3.84 -4.31 -6.21
CA ARG A 70 4.17 -3.07 -6.94
C ARG A 70 2.99 -2.45 -7.66
N GLY A 71 3.16 -1.19 -8.02
CA GLY A 71 2.20 -0.45 -8.83
C GLY A 71 0.85 -0.24 -8.13
N LEU A 72 0.82 -0.29 -6.80
CA LEU A 72 -0.39 -0.15 -6.02
C LEU A 72 -1.07 1.21 -6.27
N HIS A 73 -2.39 1.22 -6.15
CA HIS A 73 -3.20 2.42 -6.06
C HIS A 73 -3.62 2.62 -4.60
N ILE A 74 -3.00 3.59 -3.94
CA ILE A 74 -3.30 3.93 -2.56
C ILE A 74 -4.51 4.87 -2.50
N VAL A 75 -5.47 4.54 -1.66
CA VAL A 75 -6.62 5.39 -1.33
C VAL A 75 -6.54 5.73 0.15
N GLN A 76 -6.43 7.02 0.49
CA GLN A 76 -6.24 7.43 1.87
C GLN A 76 -6.79 8.84 2.11
N SER A 77 -7.56 9.03 3.17
CA SER A 77 -8.18 10.33 3.46
C SER A 77 -7.16 11.43 3.78
N VAL A 78 -6.15 11.12 4.61
CA VAL A 78 -5.18 12.10 5.14
C VAL A 78 -3.74 11.58 5.01
N LEU A 79 -2.88 12.37 4.38
CA LEU A 79 -1.44 12.11 4.31
C LEU A 79 -0.73 12.77 5.51
N ALA A 80 -0.68 12.05 6.64
CA ALA A 80 -0.09 12.56 7.88
C ALA A 80 1.41 12.20 8.05
N LEU A 81 1.81 11.00 7.66
CA LEU A 81 3.12 10.43 7.96
C LEU A 81 4.05 10.42 6.73
N PRO A 82 5.38 10.62 6.90
CA PRO A 82 6.36 10.47 5.82
C PRO A 82 6.30 9.10 5.13
N GLU A 83 6.09 8.04 5.89
CA GLU A 83 6.08 6.64 5.45
C GLU A 83 5.01 6.38 4.38
N HIS A 84 3.91 7.15 4.39
CA HIS A 84 2.88 7.07 3.35
C HIS A 84 3.42 7.44 1.96
N LEU A 85 4.49 8.22 1.89
CA LEU A 85 5.12 8.62 0.62
C LEU A 85 6.35 7.77 0.27
N ASP A 86 6.95 7.07 1.22
CA ASP A 86 8.15 6.23 0.98
C ASP A 86 7.85 5.09 0.02
N ILE A 87 6.65 4.50 0.09
CA ILE A 87 6.20 3.44 -0.83
C ILE A 87 6.12 3.89 -2.30
N PHE A 88 6.11 5.20 -2.58
CA PHE A 88 6.17 5.73 -3.94
C PHE A 88 7.61 5.85 -4.45
N GLU A 89 8.59 6.07 -3.56
CA GLU A 89 10.02 6.11 -3.91
C GLU A 89 10.54 4.72 -4.27
N THR A 90 10.05 3.68 -3.59
CA THR A 90 10.47 2.30 -3.79
C THR A 90 9.74 1.59 -4.93
N GLY A 91 8.76 2.23 -5.57
CA GLY A 91 7.96 1.65 -6.65
C GLY A 91 6.85 0.70 -6.20
N ILE A 92 6.62 0.56 -4.89
CA ILE A 92 5.52 -0.22 -4.32
C ILE A 92 4.17 0.40 -4.75
N ALA A 93 4.03 1.72 -4.66
CA ALA A 93 2.86 2.48 -5.07
C ALA A 93 3.12 3.35 -6.30
N SER A 94 2.09 3.53 -7.13
CA SER A 94 2.17 4.34 -8.36
C SER A 94 1.02 5.34 -8.52
N ARG A 95 -0.08 5.15 -7.79
CA ARG A 95 -1.24 6.04 -7.81
C ARG A 95 -1.69 6.36 -6.39
N LEU A 96 -2.19 7.57 -6.19
CA LEU A 96 -2.66 8.07 -4.91
C LEU A 96 -3.93 8.89 -5.08
N ASP A 97 -5.02 8.42 -4.46
CA ASP A 97 -6.26 9.19 -4.27
C ASP A 97 -6.32 9.64 -2.80
N PHE A 98 -6.42 10.95 -2.56
CA PHE A 98 -6.45 11.51 -1.20
C PHE A 98 -7.31 12.77 -1.08
N SER A 99 -7.73 13.11 0.14
CA SER A 99 -8.55 14.30 0.42
C SER A 99 -7.75 15.45 1.05
N PHE A 100 -6.75 15.15 1.88
CA PHE A 100 -5.94 16.18 2.56
C PHE A 100 -4.46 15.79 2.67
N ALA A 101 -3.55 16.67 2.21
CA ALA A 101 -2.11 16.42 2.17
C ALA A 101 -1.29 17.01 3.34
N GLY A 102 -1.92 17.81 4.21
CA GLY A 102 -1.32 18.32 5.45
C GLY A 102 0.17 18.71 5.36
N PRO A 103 1.02 18.27 6.31
CA PRO A 103 2.46 18.53 6.32
C PRO A 103 3.24 17.96 5.12
N GLN A 104 2.70 16.94 4.44
CA GLN A 104 3.36 16.25 3.32
C GLN A 104 3.09 16.88 1.96
N ALA A 105 2.28 17.94 1.87
CA ALA A 105 1.91 18.59 0.62
C ALA A 105 3.13 19.00 -0.24
N THR A 106 4.18 19.54 0.39
CA THR A 106 5.42 19.93 -0.31
C THR A 106 6.16 18.73 -0.88
N ARG A 107 6.24 17.62 -0.13
CA ARG A 107 6.90 16.38 -0.58
C ARG A 107 6.12 15.76 -1.74
N LEU A 108 4.79 15.72 -1.63
CA LEU A 108 3.89 15.27 -2.70
C LEU A 108 4.05 16.09 -3.98
N ALA A 109 4.10 17.42 -3.88
CA ALA A 109 4.29 18.30 -5.03
C ALA A 109 5.61 18.04 -5.79
N ARG A 110 6.66 17.59 -5.09
CA ARG A 110 7.92 17.18 -5.73
C ARG A 110 7.76 15.89 -6.52
N PHE A 111 7.06 14.88 -6.00
CA PHE A 111 6.79 13.65 -6.74
C PHE A 111 6.03 13.86 -8.04
N ILE A 112 4.98 14.69 -8.00
CA ILE A 112 4.19 15.02 -9.18
C ILE A 112 5.07 15.68 -10.24
N ARG A 113 5.95 16.60 -9.82
CA ARG A 113 6.86 17.31 -10.74
C ARG A 113 7.86 16.37 -11.41
N ILE A 114 8.48 15.48 -10.64
CA ILE A 114 9.45 14.50 -11.14
C ILE A 114 8.75 13.52 -12.10
N SER A 115 7.58 13.00 -11.73
CA SER A 115 6.81 12.07 -12.56
C SER A 115 6.43 12.69 -13.91
N ASN A 116 6.02 13.96 -13.93
CA ASN A 116 5.72 14.67 -15.18
C ASN A 116 6.97 14.90 -16.04
N SER A 117 8.14 15.13 -15.44
CA SER A 117 9.37 15.28 -16.22
C SER A 117 9.83 13.98 -16.88
N LEU A 118 9.61 12.83 -16.23
CA LEU A 118 9.92 11.52 -16.83
C LEU A 118 8.95 11.17 -17.96
N ALA A 119 7.67 11.52 -17.85
CA ALA A 119 6.66 11.28 -18.89
C ALA A 119 6.83 12.15 -20.16
N VAL A 120 7.54 13.28 -20.07
CA VAL A 120 7.80 14.18 -21.22
C VAL A 120 9.10 13.81 -21.97
N THR A 121 9.94 12.97 -21.38
CA THR A 121 11.26 12.60 -21.94
C THR A 121 11.28 11.16 -22.51
N SER A 122 10.12 10.51 -22.61
CA SER A 122 9.92 9.17 -23.20
C SER A 122 8.90 9.20 -24.32
#